data_AF-A0A965C804-F1
#
_entry.id   AF-A0A965C804-F1
#
_cell.length_a   1.000
_cell.length_b   1.000
_cell.length_c   1.000
_cell.angle_alpha   90.00
_cell.angle_beta   90.00
_cell.angle_gamma   90.00
#
_symmetry.space_group_name_H-M   'P 1'
#
loop_
_entity.id
_entity.type
_entity.pdbx_description
1 polymer ?
#
loop_
_entity_poly.entity_id
_entity_poly.type
_entity_poly.pdbx_seq_one_letter_code
_entity_poly.pdbx_strand_id
1 'polypeptide(L)'
;MTSKLTSVFSTLLVLLLASTLSACKPAKNDQEKKAIADPNVVELTPALQEKIQLVKVGEAEIREVLRMPGSIQVDEQRVARIGAPVTGRITDIDAVLGQQVKQGQTLATLNSTELAQNQLVYIKALQQIDLHSKAVERARTLLEADVISKAELQRREAELSAAQAELNAAADQLQVLGMSTQGIAKLSKTSAMHSFSNVIARISGTVINRRIQKQENIHSNWAYRQYMQHNGLQIMKYNGEEACYDLGLSPHVYTDKTPSNNVPYLYKNTYDHSRPGYGYSNSDLKNPYLSREQLNARLIAP
;
A
#
# COMPACT_ATOMS: atom_id res chain seq x y z
N MET A 1 -107.01 -47.43 -76.09
CA MET A 1 -106.32 -48.37 -77.01
C MET A 1 -104.84 -48.02 -77.03
N THR A 2 -104.03 -48.55 -76.10
CA THR A 2 -103.34 -49.86 -76.16
C THR A 2 -102.22 -49.93 -77.22
N SER A 3 -101.20 -49.08 -77.11
CA SER A 3 -99.83 -49.39 -77.56
C SER A 3 -98.73 -48.62 -76.79
N LYS A 4 -99.02 -48.22 -75.54
CA LYS A 4 -97.98 -48.33 -74.50
C LYS A 4 -97.68 -49.82 -74.38
N LEU A 5 -96.42 -50.24 -74.46
CA LEU A 5 -95.75 -51.03 -73.42
C LEU A 5 -94.42 -51.65 -73.89
N THR A 6 -94.14 -51.77 -75.20
CA THR A 6 -92.96 -52.51 -75.68
C THR A 6 -91.77 -51.64 -76.14
N SER A 7 -91.97 -50.40 -76.62
CA SER A 7 -90.85 -49.51 -77.03
C SER A 7 -90.23 -48.67 -75.90
N VAL A 8 -90.95 -48.53 -74.78
CA VAL A 8 -90.50 -47.76 -73.60
C VAL A 8 -89.61 -48.60 -72.67
N PHE A 9 -89.77 -49.93 -72.67
CA PHE A 9 -88.92 -50.83 -71.85
C PHE A 9 -87.53 -51.08 -72.48
N SER A 10 -87.43 -51.05 -73.81
CA SER A 10 -86.15 -51.18 -74.54
C SER A 10 -85.31 -49.90 -74.49
N THR A 11 -85.94 -48.73 -74.42
CA THR A 11 -85.26 -47.43 -74.27
C THR A 11 -84.87 -47.13 -72.81
N LEU A 12 -85.58 -47.69 -71.82
CA LEU A 12 -85.24 -47.57 -70.40
C LEU A 12 -84.05 -48.48 -69.98
N LEU A 13 -83.83 -49.60 -70.67
CA LEU A 13 -82.70 -50.51 -70.42
C LEU A 13 -81.37 -49.98 -70.97
N VAL A 14 -81.41 -49.19 -72.05
CA VAL A 14 -80.23 -48.53 -72.64
C VAL A 14 -79.84 -47.26 -71.85
N LEU A 15 -80.80 -46.60 -71.20
CA LEU A 15 -80.55 -45.43 -70.34
C LEU A 15 -80.00 -45.80 -68.94
N LEU A 16 -80.24 -47.02 -68.46
CA LEU A 16 -79.75 -47.51 -67.16
C LEU A 16 -78.35 -48.14 -67.22
N LEU A 17 -77.87 -48.50 -68.41
CA LEU A 17 -76.52 -49.04 -68.64
C LEU A 17 -75.49 -47.96 -69.01
N ALA A 18 -75.93 -46.72 -69.30
CA ALA A 18 -75.07 -45.56 -69.54
C ALA A 18 -74.72 -44.77 -68.26
N SER A 19 -75.33 -45.12 -67.11
CA SER A 19 -75.14 -44.44 -65.82
C SER A 19 -74.08 -45.07 -64.90
N THR A 20 -73.30 -46.06 -65.36
CA THR A 20 -72.26 -46.73 -64.54
C THR A 20 -70.82 -46.53 -65.03
N LEU A 21 -70.55 -45.65 -66.00
CA LEU A 21 -69.19 -45.38 -66.51
C LEU A 21 -68.74 -43.90 -66.46
N SER A 22 -69.22 -43.11 -65.51
CA SER A 22 -68.62 -41.80 -65.20
C SER A 22 -68.49 -41.55 -63.70
N ALA A 23 -67.76 -42.46 -63.05
CA ALA A 23 -67.22 -42.29 -61.71
C ALA A 23 -65.68 -42.25 -61.78
N CYS A 24 -65.15 -41.23 -62.46
CA CYS A 24 -63.76 -40.79 -62.36
C CYS A 24 -63.70 -39.29 -62.69
N LYS A 25 -64.04 -38.47 -61.69
CA LYS A 25 -63.58 -37.08 -61.64
C LYS A 25 -62.27 -37.07 -60.84
N PRO A 26 -61.15 -36.55 -61.37
CA PRO A 26 -60.02 -36.23 -60.52
C PRO A 26 -60.46 -35.07 -59.62
N ALA A 27 -60.59 -35.34 -58.32
CA ALA A 27 -60.73 -34.31 -57.33
C ALA A 27 -59.47 -33.44 -57.40
N LYS A 28 -59.65 -32.14 -57.67
CA LYS A 28 -58.65 -31.12 -57.36
C LYS A 28 -58.42 -31.17 -55.86
N ASN A 29 -57.38 -31.91 -55.51
CA ASN A 29 -56.82 -31.95 -54.19
C ASN A 29 -56.00 -30.66 -54.06
N ASP A 30 -56.67 -29.55 -53.72
CA ASP A 30 -56.00 -28.37 -53.17
C ASP A 30 -55.55 -28.74 -51.76
N GLN A 31 -54.55 -29.64 -51.69
CA GLN A 31 -53.67 -29.69 -50.55
C GLN A 31 -52.81 -28.44 -50.64
N GLU A 32 -53.22 -27.42 -49.88
CA GLU A 32 -52.27 -26.49 -49.28
C GLU A 32 -51.09 -27.33 -48.79
N LYS A 33 -49.98 -27.25 -49.52
CA LYS A 33 -48.67 -27.59 -49.00
C LYS A 33 -48.53 -26.71 -47.77
N LYS A 34 -48.75 -27.27 -46.58
CA LYS A 34 -48.12 -26.74 -45.36
C LYS A 34 -46.63 -26.76 -45.66
N ALA A 35 -46.13 -25.60 -46.06
CA ALA A 35 -44.71 -25.33 -46.05
C ALA A 35 -44.21 -25.76 -44.67
N ILE A 36 -43.15 -26.54 -44.66
CA ILE A 36 -42.44 -26.88 -43.44
C ILE A 36 -42.12 -25.53 -42.80
N ALA A 37 -42.80 -25.20 -41.71
CA ALA A 37 -42.50 -23.98 -40.98
C ALA A 37 -41.06 -24.14 -40.51
N ASP A 38 -40.16 -23.30 -41.02
CA ASP A 38 -38.81 -23.24 -40.53
C ASP A 38 -38.88 -23.12 -39.00
N PRO A 39 -38.20 -23.98 -38.22
CA PRO A 39 -38.30 -23.96 -36.76
C PRO A 39 -37.82 -22.64 -36.12
N ASN A 40 -37.24 -21.74 -36.92
CA ASN A 40 -36.79 -20.40 -36.52
C ASN A 40 -37.77 -19.28 -36.92
N VAL A 41 -38.89 -19.58 -37.58
CA VAL A 41 -39.89 -18.59 -37.99
C VAL A 41 -41.19 -18.85 -37.24
N VAL A 42 -41.50 -17.95 -36.30
CA VAL A 42 -42.73 -17.98 -35.53
C VAL A 42 -43.74 -17.06 -36.20
N GLU A 43 -44.82 -17.64 -36.74
CA GLU A 43 -45.94 -16.87 -37.30
C GLU A 43 -46.85 -16.38 -36.17
N LEU A 44 -47.14 -15.08 -36.18
CA LEU A 44 -47.92 -14.41 -35.15
C LEU A 44 -49.42 -14.60 -35.41
N THR A 45 -50.14 -15.11 -34.41
CA THR A 45 -51.61 -15.10 -34.42
C THR A 45 -52.14 -13.71 -34.06
N PRO A 46 -53.31 -13.27 -34.58
CA PRO A 46 -53.84 -11.92 -34.37
C PRO A 46 -53.99 -11.54 -32.88
N ALA A 47 -54.35 -12.52 -32.03
CA ALA A 47 -54.45 -12.34 -30.59
C ALA A 47 -53.10 -12.15 -29.87
N LEU A 48 -52.00 -12.61 -30.48
CA LEU A 48 -50.64 -12.45 -29.96
C LEU A 48 -50.03 -11.12 -30.39
N GLN A 49 -50.45 -10.59 -31.55
CA GLN A 49 -49.98 -9.32 -32.10
C GLN A 49 -50.33 -8.12 -31.21
N GLU A 50 -51.51 -8.13 -30.57
CA GLU A 50 -51.93 -7.08 -29.62
C GLU A 50 -51.10 -7.07 -28.32
N LYS A 51 -50.39 -8.17 -28.02
CA LYS A 51 -49.59 -8.31 -26.79
C LYS A 51 -48.09 -8.04 -27.00
N ILE A 52 -47.66 -7.75 -28.23
CA ILE A 52 -46.25 -7.62 -28.59
C ILE A 52 -45.94 -6.16 -28.92
N GLN A 53 -45.00 -5.59 -28.17
CA GLN A 53 -44.46 -4.26 -28.43
C GLN A 53 -43.19 -4.38 -29.27
N LEU A 54 -43.24 -3.81 -30.47
CA LEU A 54 -42.08 -3.70 -31.36
C LEU A 54 -41.30 -2.44 -31.01
N VAL A 55 -40.02 -2.60 -30.70
CA VAL A 55 -39.08 -1.48 -30.52
C VAL A 55 -38.02 -1.56 -31.62
N LYS A 56 -37.80 -0.43 -32.30
CA LYS A 56 -36.77 -0.32 -33.34
C LYS A 56 -35.38 -0.34 -32.68
N VAL A 57 -34.54 -1.29 -33.06
CA VAL A 57 -33.15 -1.38 -32.58
C VAL A 57 -32.36 -0.18 -33.10
N GLY A 58 -31.62 0.48 -32.21
CA GLY A 58 -30.75 1.60 -32.52
C GLY A 58 -29.47 1.52 -31.71
N GLU A 59 -28.44 2.25 -32.16
CA GLU A 59 -27.19 2.35 -31.41
C GLU A 59 -27.38 3.26 -30.20
N ALA A 60 -26.96 2.79 -29.03
CA ALA A 60 -26.93 3.57 -27.80
C ALA A 60 -25.48 3.65 -27.30
N GLU A 61 -25.03 4.85 -26.95
CA GLU A 61 -23.69 5.04 -26.37
C GLU A 61 -23.72 4.56 -24.91
N ILE A 62 -23.33 3.30 -24.69
CA ILE A 62 -23.23 2.72 -23.35
C ILE A 62 -21.85 3.04 -22.78
N ARG A 63 -21.81 3.83 -21.71
CA ARG A 63 -20.57 4.11 -20.96
C ARG A 63 -20.50 3.20 -19.73
N GLU A 64 -19.69 2.15 -19.80
CA GLU A 64 -19.34 1.36 -18.61
C GLU A 64 -18.26 2.07 -17.79
N VAL A 65 -18.56 2.38 -16.53
CA VAL A 65 -17.60 2.96 -15.59
C VAL A 65 -16.89 1.83 -14.85
N LEU A 66 -15.66 1.51 -15.28
CA LEU A 66 -14.81 0.54 -14.61
C LEU A 66 -14.20 1.15 -13.33
N ARG A 67 -14.59 0.64 -12.16
CA ARG A 67 -14.02 1.04 -10.86
C ARG A 67 -12.89 0.10 -10.47
N MET A 68 -11.66 0.59 -10.43
CA MET A 68 -10.49 -0.17 -9.99
C MET A 68 -9.92 0.36 -8.68
N PRO A 69 -9.48 -0.51 -7.75
CA PRO A 69 -8.76 -0.07 -6.57
C PRO A 69 -7.35 0.39 -6.95
N GLY A 70 -6.97 1.58 -6.50
CA GLY A 70 -5.61 2.12 -6.61
C GLY A 70 -4.98 2.34 -5.23
N SER A 71 -3.65 2.41 -5.19
CA SER A 71 -2.92 2.80 -3.98
C SER A 71 -1.93 3.92 -4.30
N ILE A 72 -1.78 4.86 -3.37
CA ILE A 72 -0.80 5.94 -3.48
C ILE A 72 0.49 5.45 -2.84
N GLN A 73 1.55 5.40 -3.64
CA GLN A 73 2.88 5.07 -3.17
C GLN A 73 3.78 6.29 -3.24
N VAL A 74 4.73 6.35 -2.32
CA VAL A 74 5.77 7.38 -2.37
C VAL A 74 6.71 7.07 -3.52
N ASP A 75 7.04 8.09 -4.29
CA ASP A 75 8.07 8.02 -5.30
C ASP A 75 9.42 7.76 -4.64
N GLU A 76 10.03 6.60 -4.90
CA GLU A 76 11.27 6.18 -4.26
C GLU A 76 12.44 7.13 -4.55
N GLN A 77 12.41 7.84 -5.67
CA GLN A 77 13.44 8.84 -6.01
C GLN A 77 13.34 10.10 -5.16
N ARG A 78 12.16 10.37 -4.56
CA ARG A 78 11.90 11.53 -3.70
C ARG A 78 11.87 11.17 -2.21
N VAL A 79 12.40 10.01 -1.84
CA VAL A 79 12.48 9.59 -0.44
C VAL A 79 13.91 9.27 -0.03
N ALA A 80 14.41 10.01 0.95
CA ALA A 80 15.69 9.72 1.59
C ALA A 80 15.48 8.87 2.85
N ARG A 81 16.24 7.77 2.97
CA ARG A 81 16.40 7.04 4.24
C ARG A 81 17.59 7.63 4.97
N ILE A 82 17.34 8.22 6.13
CA ILE A 82 18.39 8.90 6.91
C ILE A 82 18.83 7.95 8.01
N GLY A 83 20.10 7.57 7.99
CA GLY A 83 20.76 6.79 9.03
C GLY A 83 21.71 7.65 9.85
N ALA A 84 21.99 7.23 11.07
CA ALA A 84 23.03 7.84 11.90
C ALA A 84 24.42 7.51 11.33
N PRO A 85 25.35 8.49 11.27
CA PRO A 85 26.72 8.23 10.82
C PRO A 85 27.55 7.47 11.86
N VAL A 86 27.14 7.47 13.13
CA VAL A 86 27.85 6.83 14.24
C VAL A 86 26.90 6.03 15.12
N THR A 87 27.44 5.04 15.81
CA THR A 87 26.68 4.24 16.76
C THR A 87 26.59 4.99 18.09
N GLY A 88 25.40 5.02 18.69
CA GLY A 88 25.19 5.73 19.96
C GLY A 88 23.77 5.59 20.49
N ARG A 89 23.55 6.17 21.68
CA ARG A 89 22.23 6.24 22.31
C ARG A 89 21.52 7.52 21.85
N ILE A 90 20.29 7.40 21.39
CA ILE A 90 19.45 8.57 21.06
C ILE A 90 19.18 9.33 22.36
N THR A 91 19.49 10.62 22.38
CA THR A 91 19.23 11.50 23.53
C THR A 91 17.97 12.29 23.33
N ASP A 92 17.73 12.77 22.10
CA ASP A 92 16.57 13.58 21.78
C ASP A 92 16.07 13.32 20.36
N ILE A 93 14.76 13.49 20.15
CA ILE A 93 14.09 13.32 18.87
C ILE A 93 13.28 14.59 18.58
N ASP A 94 13.84 15.47 17.75
CA ASP A 94 13.23 16.75 17.39
C ASP A 94 12.12 16.59 16.34
N ALA A 95 12.17 15.53 15.54
CA ALA A 95 11.28 15.34 14.40
C ALA A 95 10.05 14.48 14.73
N VAL A 96 8.86 15.02 14.44
CA VAL A 96 7.57 14.35 14.60
C VAL A 96 7.07 13.83 13.26
N LEU A 97 6.32 12.73 13.29
CA LEU A 97 5.68 12.14 12.11
C LEU A 97 4.69 13.12 11.49
N GLY A 98 4.74 13.29 10.17
CA GLY A 98 3.91 14.25 9.45
C GLY A 98 4.43 15.70 9.49
N GLN A 99 5.49 15.98 10.27
CA GLN A 99 6.13 17.30 10.28
C GLN A 99 6.85 17.56 8.95
N GLN A 100 6.69 18.78 8.43
CA GLN A 100 7.50 19.27 7.32
C GLN A 100 8.89 19.66 7.83
N VAL A 101 9.92 19.12 7.18
CA VAL A 101 11.32 19.39 7.49
C VAL A 101 12.03 19.97 6.28
N LYS A 102 12.97 20.88 6.55
CA LYS A 102 13.85 21.46 5.53
C LYS A 102 15.15 20.66 5.46
N GLN A 103 15.79 20.65 4.29
CA GLN A 103 17.15 20.14 4.16
C GLN A 103 18.09 20.82 5.17
N GLY A 104 18.88 20.01 5.88
CA GLY A 104 19.80 20.44 6.93
C GLY A 104 19.19 20.54 8.33
N GLN A 105 17.87 20.38 8.48
CA GLN A 105 17.22 20.41 9.79
C GLN A 105 17.61 19.18 10.62
N THR A 106 17.88 19.38 11.91
CA THR A 106 18.12 18.30 12.87
C THR A 106 16.84 17.50 13.09
N LEU A 107 16.95 16.18 13.02
CA LEU A 107 15.84 15.24 13.22
C LEU A 107 15.94 14.52 14.56
N ALA A 108 17.17 14.21 14.98
CA ALA A 108 17.46 13.57 16.24
C ALA A 108 18.91 13.87 16.64
N THR A 109 19.15 13.88 17.94
CA THR A 109 20.49 13.95 18.53
C THR A 109 20.79 12.63 19.22
N LEU A 110 22.00 12.13 19.00
CA LEU A 110 22.50 10.92 19.64
C LEU A 110 23.81 11.20 20.37
N ASN A 111 24.04 10.51 21.46
CA ASN A 111 25.29 10.50 22.20
C ASN A 111 26.10 9.24 21.84
N SER A 112 27.30 9.42 21.31
CA SER A 112 28.18 8.36 20.84
C SER A 112 29.51 8.37 21.62
N THR A 113 29.83 7.23 22.22
CA THR A 113 31.11 6.98 22.87
C THR A 113 32.25 6.84 21.84
N GLU A 114 31.94 6.28 20.67
CA GLU A 114 32.87 6.13 19.56
C GLU A 114 33.35 7.50 19.05
N LEU A 115 32.43 8.44 18.87
CA LEU A 115 32.76 9.80 18.45
C LEU A 115 33.63 10.51 19.50
N ALA A 116 33.30 10.36 20.79
CA ALA A 116 34.11 10.90 21.87
C ALA A 116 35.55 10.34 21.86
N GLN A 117 35.71 9.03 21.67
CA GLN A 117 37.03 8.40 21.61
C GLN A 117 37.87 8.95 20.44
N ASN A 118 37.27 9.12 19.27
CA ASN A 118 37.97 9.67 18.10
C ASN A 118 38.33 11.14 18.25
N GLN A 119 37.47 11.94 18.90
CA GLN A 119 37.80 13.32 19.24
C GLN A 119 39.01 13.38 20.19
N LEU A 120 39.13 12.42 21.12
CA LEU A 120 40.26 12.37 22.05
C LEU A 120 41.56 12.04 21.31
N VAL A 121 41.50 11.11 20.36
CA VAL A 121 42.64 10.76 19.50
C VAL A 121 43.09 12.00 18.71
N TYR A 122 42.16 12.76 18.13
CA TYR A 122 42.47 14.00 17.42
C TYR A 122 43.14 15.05 18.33
N ILE A 123 42.61 15.27 19.54
CA ILE A 123 43.21 16.22 20.49
C ILE A 123 44.63 15.79 20.89
N LYS A 124 44.86 14.49 21.10
CA LYS A 124 46.20 13.95 21.39
C LYS A 124 47.17 14.18 20.24
N ALA A 125 46.75 13.91 19.00
CA ALA A 125 47.58 14.15 17.81
C ALA A 125 47.95 15.64 17.67
N LEU A 126 47.01 16.55 17.97
CA LEU A 126 47.25 17.99 17.97
C LEU A 126 48.29 18.41 19.02
N GLN A 127 48.26 17.82 20.21
CA GLN A 127 49.27 18.04 21.25
C GLN A 127 50.64 17.48 20.85
N GLN A 128 50.68 16.34 20.14
CA GLN A 128 51.93 15.77 19.66
C GLN A 128 52.60 16.65 18.59
N ILE A 129 51.83 17.25 17.68
CA ILE A 129 52.36 18.25 16.73
C ILE A 129 53.06 19.40 17.46
N ASP A 130 52.42 19.97 18.48
CA ASP A 130 53.00 21.08 19.24
C ASP A 130 54.30 20.66 19.97
N LEU A 131 54.33 19.44 20.51
CA LEU A 131 55.51 18.88 21.14
C LEU A 131 56.66 18.65 20.15
N HIS A 132 56.38 18.03 19.00
CA HIS A 132 57.39 17.70 18.00
C HIS A 132 57.87 18.95 17.23
N SER A 133 57.00 19.93 16.96
CA SER A 133 57.41 21.21 16.39
C SER A 133 58.40 21.95 17.29
N LYS A 134 58.11 22.06 18.59
CA LYS A 134 59.07 22.62 19.57
C LYS A 134 60.35 21.79 19.70
N ALA A 135 60.30 20.49 19.48
CA ALA A 135 61.49 19.64 19.48
C ALA A 135 62.37 19.90 18.24
N VAL A 136 61.76 20.04 17.06
CA VAL A 136 62.47 20.40 15.82
C VAL A 136 63.09 21.80 15.92
N GLU A 137 62.35 22.79 16.41
CA GLU A 137 62.89 24.15 16.61
C GLU A 137 64.09 24.14 17.57
N ARG A 138 63.99 23.43 18.70
CA ARG A 138 65.14 23.26 19.61
C ARG A 138 66.31 22.55 18.93
N ALA A 139 66.06 21.47 18.20
CA ALA A 139 67.11 20.75 17.47
C ALA A 139 67.80 21.66 16.43
N ARG A 140 67.05 22.53 15.75
CA ARG A 140 67.58 23.52 14.81
C ARG A 140 68.56 24.47 15.49
N THR A 141 68.15 25.06 16.62
CA THR A 141 69.03 25.97 17.39
C THR A 141 70.28 25.27 17.93
N LEU A 142 70.17 24.00 18.34
CA LEU A 142 71.32 23.22 18.83
C LEU A 142 72.27 22.80 17.71
N LEU A 143 71.76 22.55 16.50
CA LEU A 143 72.58 22.27 15.33
C LEU A 143 73.36 23.53 14.89
N GLU A 144 72.72 24.69 14.92
CA GLU A 144 73.37 25.98 14.63
C GLU A 144 74.47 26.33 15.65
N ALA A 145 74.30 25.88 16.90
CA ALA A 145 75.31 25.97 17.94
C ALA A 145 76.35 24.82 17.92
N ASP A 146 76.31 23.94 16.91
CA ASP A 146 77.19 22.78 16.72
C ASP A 146 77.20 21.76 17.89
N VAL A 147 76.08 21.67 18.63
CA VAL A 147 75.92 20.79 19.80
C VAL A 147 75.39 19.40 19.42
N ILE A 148 74.62 19.30 18.33
CA ILE A 148 74.02 18.04 17.87
C ILE A 148 74.41 17.75 16.42
N SER A 149 74.27 16.49 15.99
CA SER A 149 74.52 16.09 14.60
C SER A 149 73.31 16.37 13.69
N LYS A 150 73.58 16.54 12.39
CA LYS A 150 72.51 16.68 11.37
C LYS A 150 71.56 15.47 11.33
N ALA A 151 72.06 14.27 11.64
CA ALA A 151 71.24 13.06 11.71
C ALA A 151 70.17 13.14 12.81
N GLU A 152 70.49 13.78 13.94
CA GLU A 152 69.51 13.98 15.02
C GLU A 152 68.42 14.96 14.60
N LEU A 153 68.76 16.06 13.91
CA LEU A 153 67.75 16.97 13.36
C LEU A 153 66.81 16.25 12.40
N GLN A 154 67.36 15.47 11.45
CA GLN A 154 66.57 14.72 10.48
C GLN A 154 65.64 13.70 11.15
N ARG A 155 66.08 13.08 12.25
CA ARG A 155 65.22 12.21 13.06
C ARG A 155 64.04 12.96 13.66
N ARG A 156 64.25 14.17 14.20
CA ARG A 156 63.16 14.99 14.76
C ARG A 156 62.19 15.49 13.69
N GLU A 157 62.69 15.83 12.51
CA GLU A 157 61.85 16.19 11.36
C GLU A 157 60.98 15.01 10.92
N ALA A 158 61.52 13.78 10.92
CA ALA A 158 60.75 12.58 10.63
C ALA A 158 59.67 12.30 11.70
N GLU A 159 59.99 12.50 12.99
CA GLU A 159 59.02 12.40 14.09
C GLU A 159 57.88 13.42 13.94
N LEU A 160 58.18 14.68 13.56
CA LEU A 160 57.18 15.70 13.26
C LEU A 160 56.31 15.31 12.06
N SER A 161 56.92 14.83 10.98
CA SER A 161 56.19 14.38 9.79
C SER A 161 55.24 13.22 10.10
N ALA A 162 55.64 12.30 10.98
CA ALA A 162 54.79 11.19 11.44
C ALA A 162 53.60 11.72 12.24
N ALA A 163 53.81 12.64 13.20
CA ALA A 163 52.73 13.27 13.96
C ALA A 163 51.74 14.04 13.06
N GLN A 164 52.22 14.65 11.97
CA GLN A 164 51.36 15.30 10.96
C GLN A 164 50.48 14.31 10.20
N ALA A 165 51.02 13.15 9.84
CA ALA A 165 50.22 12.10 9.23
C ALA A 165 49.14 11.58 10.19
N GLU A 166 49.45 11.41 11.47
CA GLU A 166 48.49 10.98 12.50
C GLU A 166 47.37 12.01 12.72
N LEU A 167 47.69 13.30 12.76
CA LEU A 167 46.68 14.35 12.87
C LEU A 167 45.71 14.35 11.69
N ASN A 168 46.25 14.22 10.46
CA ASN A 168 45.42 14.16 9.26
C ASN A 168 44.52 12.92 9.28
N ALA A 169 45.05 11.75 9.63
CA ALA A 169 44.28 10.52 9.76
C ALA A 169 43.16 10.64 10.80
N ALA A 170 43.44 11.25 11.96
CA ALA A 170 42.44 11.49 12.99
C ALA A 170 41.36 12.50 12.53
N ALA A 171 41.74 13.53 11.77
CA ALA A 171 40.80 14.49 11.19
C ALA A 171 39.85 13.84 10.17
N ASP A 172 40.41 13.00 9.28
CA ASP A 172 39.63 12.26 8.28
C ASP A 172 38.65 11.30 8.96
N GLN A 173 39.09 10.61 10.01
CA GLN A 173 38.23 9.73 10.80
C GLN A 173 37.03 10.48 11.40
N LEU A 174 37.24 11.70 11.92
CA LEU A 174 36.14 12.54 12.42
C LEU A 174 35.17 12.97 11.32
N GLN A 175 35.66 13.24 10.10
CA GLN A 175 34.80 13.57 8.95
C GLN A 175 33.94 12.38 8.53
N VAL A 176 34.52 11.16 8.51
CA VAL A 176 33.79 9.91 8.21
C VAL A 176 32.69 9.67 9.24
N LEU A 177 32.95 9.97 10.52
CA LEU A 177 31.97 9.91 11.61
C LEU A 177 30.91 11.04 11.55
N GLY A 178 30.91 11.85 10.49
CA GLY A 178 29.86 12.84 10.20
C GLY A 178 30.06 14.20 10.87
N MET A 179 31.25 14.47 11.42
CA MET A 179 31.57 15.77 11.99
C MET A 179 31.88 16.78 10.86
N SER A 180 31.26 17.96 10.91
CA SER A 180 31.51 18.99 9.91
C SER A 180 32.91 19.59 10.07
N THR A 181 33.48 20.09 8.97
CA THR A 181 34.79 20.79 8.98
C THR A 181 34.80 21.97 9.96
N GLN A 182 33.68 22.68 10.09
CA GLN A 182 33.49 23.75 11.08
C GLN A 182 33.50 23.20 12.52
N GLY A 183 32.90 22.04 12.76
CA GLY A 183 32.95 21.35 14.04
C GLY A 183 34.38 20.98 14.42
N ILE A 184 35.15 20.45 13.48
CA ILE A 184 36.56 20.05 13.69
C ILE A 184 37.42 21.29 14.01
N ALA A 185 37.21 22.38 13.27
CA ALA A 185 37.89 23.65 13.55
C ALA A 185 37.55 24.20 14.95
N LYS A 186 36.30 24.09 15.42
CA LYS A 186 35.92 24.50 16.79
C LYS A 186 36.56 23.61 17.85
N LEU A 187 36.64 22.29 17.60
CA LEU A 187 37.29 21.34 18.50
C LEU A 187 38.77 21.66 18.68
N SER A 188 39.48 21.99 17.59
CA SER A 188 40.90 22.37 17.64
C SER A 188 41.18 23.62 18.50
N LYS A 189 40.23 24.57 18.55
CA LYS A 189 40.37 25.83 19.31
C LYS A 189 39.96 25.71 20.77
N THR A 190 38.91 24.96 21.05
CA THR A 190 38.27 24.94 22.38
C THR A 190 38.73 23.74 23.21
N SER A 191 39.18 22.66 22.55
CA SER A 191 39.43 21.34 23.16
C SER A 191 38.24 20.79 23.96
N ALA A 192 37.05 21.38 23.80
CA ALA A 192 35.82 20.94 24.43
C ALA A 192 35.25 19.76 23.63
N MET A 193 35.19 18.61 24.28
CA MET A 193 34.66 17.39 23.70
C MET A 193 33.14 17.38 23.81
N HIS A 194 32.48 17.12 22.69
CA HIS A 194 31.03 16.97 22.64
C HIS A 194 30.73 15.63 21.99
N SER A 195 30.22 14.69 22.79
CA SER A 195 29.88 13.33 22.35
C SER A 195 28.56 13.26 21.57
N PHE A 196 27.97 14.41 21.24
CA PHE A 196 26.69 14.50 20.54
C PHE A 196 26.90 14.55 19.03
N SER A 197 26.16 13.73 18.29
CA SER A 197 26.06 13.75 16.84
C SER A 197 24.62 14.04 16.43
N ASN A 198 24.45 14.91 15.45
CA ASN A 198 23.15 15.32 14.94
C ASN A 198 22.82 14.55 13.67
N VAL A 199 21.64 13.95 13.63
CA VAL A 199 21.09 13.32 12.43
C VAL A 199 20.29 14.38 11.68
N ILE A 200 20.74 14.76 10.48
CA ILE A 200 20.15 15.85 9.70
C ILE A 200 19.34 15.36 8.49
N ALA A 201 18.34 16.14 8.10
CA ALA A 201 17.58 15.94 6.88
C ALA A 201 18.43 16.19 5.62
N ARG A 202 18.55 15.18 4.73
CA ARG A 202 19.27 15.33 3.45
C ARG A 202 18.42 15.97 2.34
N ILE A 203 17.10 15.89 2.46
CA ILE A 203 16.13 16.47 1.53
C ILE A 203 15.04 17.17 2.32
N SER A 204 14.41 18.17 1.71
CA SER A 204 13.20 18.79 2.26
C SER A 204 11.99 17.90 1.99
N GLY A 205 11.08 17.78 2.95
CA GLY A 205 9.89 16.94 2.79
C GLY A 205 9.16 16.68 4.12
N THR A 206 8.35 15.64 4.15
CA THR A 206 7.58 15.25 5.35
C THR A 206 8.15 13.98 5.96
N VAL A 207 8.21 13.92 7.30
CA VAL A 207 8.66 12.73 8.03
C VAL A 207 7.59 11.64 7.97
N ILE A 208 7.94 10.45 7.49
CA ILE A 208 7.00 9.33 7.32
C ILE A 208 7.42 8.16 8.24
N ASN A 209 6.51 7.66 9.08
CA ASN A 209 6.75 6.44 9.86
C ASN A 209 6.42 5.20 9.03
N ARG A 210 7.44 4.42 8.65
CA ARG A 210 7.26 3.13 7.97
C ARG A 210 7.47 1.92 8.89
N ARG A 211 7.61 2.09 10.21
CA ARG A 211 8.00 1.03 11.14
C ARG A 211 7.04 -0.18 11.09
N ILE A 212 5.74 0.06 11.27
CA ILE A 212 4.73 -1.01 11.29
C ILE A 212 4.58 -1.66 9.92
N GLN A 213 4.56 -0.87 8.84
CA GLN A 213 4.44 -1.42 7.49
C GLN A 213 5.65 -2.27 7.08
N LYS A 214 6.84 -1.94 7.57
CA LYS A 214 8.06 -2.71 7.29
C LYS A 214 8.25 -3.94 8.17
N GLN A 215 7.96 -3.85 9.46
CA GLN A 215 8.09 -4.99 10.37
C GLN A 215 7.12 -6.11 10.00
N GLU A 216 5.92 -5.73 9.58
CA GLU A 216 4.84 -6.66 9.26
C GLU A 216 4.72 -6.94 7.76
N ASN A 217 5.71 -6.48 6.97
CA ASN A 217 5.80 -6.66 5.52
C ASN A 217 4.49 -6.30 4.76
N ILE A 218 3.82 -5.24 5.21
CA ILE A 218 2.52 -4.82 4.69
C ILE A 218 2.74 -4.02 3.40
N HIS A 219 2.53 -4.68 2.26
CA HIS A 219 2.68 -4.06 0.94
C HIS A 219 1.35 -3.69 0.27
N SER A 220 0.20 -4.08 0.85
CA SER A 220 -1.12 -3.88 0.25
C SER A 220 -2.16 -3.40 1.27
N ASN A 221 -3.19 -2.68 0.79
CA ASN A 221 -4.30 -2.21 1.62
C ASN A 221 -5.06 -3.37 2.30
N TRP A 222 -5.17 -4.50 1.61
CA TRP A 222 -5.76 -5.72 2.19
C TRP A 222 -4.93 -6.24 3.37
N ALA A 223 -3.61 -6.31 3.24
CA ALA A 223 -2.73 -6.72 4.33
C ALA A 223 -2.79 -5.74 5.50
N TYR A 224 -2.90 -4.43 5.22
CA TYR A 224 -3.07 -3.42 6.26
C TYR A 224 -4.40 -3.58 7.01
N ARG A 225 -5.51 -3.79 6.29
CA ARG A 225 -6.83 -4.01 6.91
C ARG A 225 -6.84 -5.29 7.74
N GLN A 226 -6.28 -6.38 7.22
CA GLN A 226 -6.18 -7.64 7.93
C GLN A 226 -5.32 -7.50 9.20
N TYR A 227 -4.20 -6.79 9.11
CA TYR A 227 -3.39 -6.45 10.28
C TYR A 227 -4.17 -5.65 11.31
N MET A 228 -4.92 -4.62 10.90
CA MET A 228 -5.74 -3.80 11.81
C MET A 228 -6.91 -4.58 12.41
N GLN A 229 -7.48 -5.55 11.69
CA GLN A 229 -8.53 -6.42 12.23
C GLN A 229 -7.99 -7.40 13.27
N HIS A 230 -6.80 -7.98 13.05
CA HIS A 230 -6.19 -8.91 13.99
C HIS A 230 -5.53 -8.23 15.19
N ASN A 231 -4.94 -7.04 14.99
CA ASN A 231 -4.14 -6.35 16.01
C ASN A 231 -4.80 -5.09 16.58
N GLY A 232 -5.99 -4.70 16.09
CA GLY A 232 -6.65 -3.44 16.46
C GLY A 232 -6.87 -3.29 17.96
N LEU A 233 -7.28 -4.35 18.65
CA LEU A 233 -7.47 -4.33 20.11
C LEU A 233 -6.16 -4.13 20.88
N GLN A 234 -5.07 -4.73 20.41
CA GLN A 234 -3.75 -4.56 21.03
C GLN A 234 -3.22 -3.15 20.80
N ILE A 235 -3.40 -2.60 19.61
CA ILE A 235 -3.01 -1.22 19.28
C ILE A 235 -3.81 -0.22 20.11
N MET A 236 -5.12 -0.43 20.25
CA MET A 236 -5.98 0.42 21.10
C MET A 236 -5.59 0.33 22.57
N LYS A 237 -5.33 -0.87 23.08
CA LYS A 237 -4.89 -1.07 24.46
C LYS A 237 -3.55 -0.39 24.71
N TYR A 238 -2.56 -0.61 23.84
CA TYR A 238 -1.24 0.00 23.94
C TYR A 238 -1.32 1.54 23.90
N ASN A 239 -2.04 2.10 22.92
CA ASN A 239 -2.21 3.55 22.82
C ASN A 239 -2.96 4.14 24.03
N GLY A 240 -3.93 3.40 24.57
CA GLY A 240 -4.66 3.80 25.77
C GLY A 240 -3.78 3.76 27.02
N GLU A 241 -2.91 2.76 27.16
CA GLU A 241 -1.94 2.66 28.27
C GLU A 241 -0.88 3.76 28.18
N GLU A 242 -0.27 3.97 27.01
CA GLU A 242 0.70 5.06 26.76
C GLU A 242 0.09 6.43 27.07
N ALA A 243 -1.13 6.71 26.59
CA ALA A 243 -1.81 7.96 26.89
C ALA A 243 -2.11 8.12 28.40
N CYS A 244 -2.43 7.03 29.11
CA CYS A 244 -2.60 7.07 30.56
C CYS A 244 -1.28 7.39 31.28
N TYR A 245 -0.17 6.78 30.85
CA TYR A 245 1.16 7.05 31.41
C TYR A 245 1.61 8.49 31.18
N ASP A 246 1.42 9.04 29.98
CA ASP A 246 1.73 10.43 29.66
C ASP A 246 0.92 11.42 30.50
N LEU A 247 -0.32 11.06 30.85
CA LEU A 247 -1.22 11.86 31.69
C LEU A 247 -1.04 11.58 33.20
N GLY A 248 -0.14 10.67 33.59
CA GLY A 248 0.06 10.27 34.98
C GLY A 248 -1.14 9.54 35.61
N LEU A 249 -2.04 9.00 34.79
CA LEU A 249 -3.23 8.25 35.20
C LEU A 249 -2.88 6.77 35.33
N SER A 250 -3.32 6.13 36.42
CA SER A 250 -3.15 4.68 36.58
C SER A 250 -4.01 3.93 35.57
N PRO A 251 -3.43 3.00 34.77
CA PRO A 251 -4.17 2.25 33.75
C PRO A 251 -4.98 1.11 34.40
N HIS A 252 -6.07 1.45 35.08
CA HIS A 252 -7.04 0.47 35.57
C HIS A 252 -8.39 0.76 34.91
N VAL A 253 -8.70 0.01 33.84
CA VAL A 253 -10.05 -0.03 33.27
C VAL A 253 -10.80 -1.17 33.95
N TYR A 254 -11.80 -0.85 34.77
CA TYR A 254 -12.73 -1.84 35.29
C TYR A 254 -13.58 -2.37 34.13
N THR A 255 -13.46 -3.66 33.82
CA THR A 255 -14.04 -4.30 32.62
C THR A 255 -15.54 -4.57 32.68
N ASP A 256 -16.20 -4.41 33.83
CA ASP A 256 -17.56 -4.94 34.00
C ASP A 256 -18.64 -3.88 34.26
N LYS A 257 -18.32 -2.59 34.07
CA LYS A 257 -19.34 -1.52 34.07
C LYS A 257 -19.13 -0.61 32.88
N THR A 258 -20.02 -0.73 31.89
CA THR A 258 -20.15 0.27 30.82
C THR A 258 -20.51 1.61 31.46
N PRO A 259 -19.68 2.67 31.32
CA PRO A 259 -19.89 3.93 32.06
C PRO A 259 -21.09 4.76 31.59
N SER A 260 -21.64 4.48 30.40
CA SER A 260 -22.84 5.17 29.91
C SER A 260 -23.63 4.30 28.93
N ASN A 261 -24.92 4.58 28.79
CA ASN A 261 -25.81 3.93 27.81
C ASN A 261 -25.50 4.32 26.35
N ASN A 262 -24.53 5.21 26.10
CA ASN A 262 -24.18 5.71 24.78
C ASN A 262 -22.72 5.41 24.40
N VAL A 263 -22.12 4.38 24.98
CA VAL A 263 -20.78 3.92 24.57
C VAL A 263 -20.91 2.95 23.39
N PRO A 264 -20.27 3.23 22.24
CA PRO A 264 -20.28 2.31 21.11
C PRO A 264 -19.78 0.92 21.52
N TYR A 265 -20.56 -0.12 21.24
CA TYR A 265 -20.15 -1.48 21.53
C TYR A 265 -19.09 -1.94 20.55
N LEU A 266 -17.91 -2.31 21.08
CA LEU A 266 -16.79 -2.77 20.29
C LEU A 266 -16.81 -4.29 20.16
N TYR A 267 -17.09 -4.78 18.96
CA TYR A 267 -17.05 -6.20 18.64
C TYR A 267 -15.60 -6.70 18.62
N LYS A 268 -15.36 -7.93 19.09
CA LYS A 268 -14.01 -8.52 19.17
C LYS A 268 -13.41 -8.80 17.79
N ASN A 269 -14.24 -9.14 16.81
CA ASN A 269 -13.85 -9.38 15.42
C ASN A 269 -15.08 -9.26 14.48
N THR A 270 -14.87 -9.35 13.17
CA THR A 270 -15.95 -9.25 12.16
C THR A 270 -16.98 -10.37 12.23
N TYR A 271 -16.64 -11.50 12.86
CA TYR A 271 -17.49 -12.68 13.04
C TYR A 271 -18.15 -12.72 14.44
N ASP A 272 -17.91 -11.71 15.27
CA ASP A 272 -18.40 -11.67 16.64
C ASP A 272 -19.89 -11.30 16.64
N HIS A 273 -20.75 -12.28 16.92
CA HIS A 273 -22.20 -12.09 16.94
C HIS A 273 -22.75 -11.67 18.31
N SER A 274 -21.91 -11.45 19.32
CA SER A 274 -22.37 -11.01 20.63
C SER A 274 -23.07 -9.64 20.52
N ARG A 275 -24.38 -9.58 20.85
CA ARG A 275 -25.17 -8.35 20.81
C ARG A 275 -25.40 -7.85 22.24
N PRO A 276 -25.21 -6.56 22.56
CA PRO A 276 -25.28 -6.07 23.94
C PRO A 276 -26.73 -5.76 24.38
N GLY A 277 -27.73 -6.42 23.80
CA GLY A 277 -29.14 -6.09 23.99
C GLY A 277 -29.71 -5.12 22.95
N TYR A 278 -30.88 -4.55 23.27
CA TYR A 278 -31.70 -3.75 22.35
C TYR A 278 -31.10 -2.34 22.12
N GLY A 279 -31.02 -1.88 20.86
CA GLY A 279 -30.65 -0.49 20.52
C GLY A 279 -29.29 -0.26 19.85
N TYR A 280 -28.46 -1.29 19.62
CA TYR A 280 -27.16 -1.14 18.95
C TYR A 280 -27.25 -1.36 17.44
N SER A 281 -26.69 -0.44 16.65
CA SER A 281 -26.57 -0.57 15.20
C SER A 281 -25.45 -1.57 14.85
N ASN A 282 -25.72 -2.53 13.95
CA ASN A 282 -24.66 -3.36 13.39
C ASN A 282 -23.74 -2.44 12.57
N SER A 283 -22.52 -2.19 13.05
CA SER A 283 -21.52 -1.41 12.32
C SER A 283 -21.34 -1.98 10.91
N ASP A 284 -21.28 -1.12 9.88
CA ASP A 284 -21.07 -1.54 8.48
C ASP A 284 -19.72 -2.29 8.30
N LEU A 285 -18.80 -2.11 9.25
CA LEU A 285 -17.54 -2.86 9.35
C LEU A 285 -17.74 -4.36 9.67
N LYS A 286 -18.94 -4.79 10.09
CA LYS A 286 -19.28 -6.20 10.27
C LYS A 286 -19.64 -6.93 9.00
N ASN A 287 -19.93 -6.22 7.91
CA ASN A 287 -20.26 -6.89 6.66
C ASN A 287 -18.96 -7.48 6.09
N PRO A 288 -18.76 -8.81 6.10
CA PRO A 288 -17.72 -9.38 5.26
C PRO A 288 -18.09 -8.98 3.83
N TYR A 289 -17.21 -8.24 3.17
CA TYR A 289 -17.38 -7.95 1.75
C TYR A 289 -17.40 -9.31 1.04
N LEU A 290 -18.60 -9.76 0.66
CA LEU A 290 -18.80 -11.01 -0.06
C LEU A 290 -18.01 -10.92 -1.36
N SER A 291 -17.35 -12.02 -1.74
CA SER A 291 -16.77 -12.09 -3.09
C SER A 291 -17.88 -11.93 -4.13
N ARG A 292 -17.54 -11.46 -5.33
CA ARG A 292 -18.50 -11.27 -6.42
C ARG A 292 -19.30 -12.55 -6.71
N GLU A 293 -18.66 -13.71 -6.55
CA GLU A 293 -19.26 -15.04 -6.69
C GLU A 293 -20.28 -15.34 -5.59
N GLN A 294 -19.99 -14.98 -4.34
CA GLN A 294 -20.90 -15.17 -3.20
C GLN A 294 -22.12 -14.24 -3.27
N LEU A 295 -21.97 -13.04 -3.85
CA LEU A 295 -23.07 -12.11 -4.11
C LEU A 295 -24.00 -12.64 -5.19
N ASN A 296 -23.45 -13.15 -6.29
CA ASN A 296 -24.23 -13.76 -7.37
C ASN A 296 -24.96 -15.04 -6.91
N ALA A 297 -24.35 -15.83 -6.03
CA ALA A 297 -24.97 -17.05 -5.47
C ALA A 297 -26.15 -16.77 -4.52
N ARG A 298 -26.35 -15.52 -4.08
CA ARG A 298 -27.45 -15.12 -3.19
C ARG A 298 -28.62 -14.43 -3.88
N LEU A 299 -28.56 -14.23 -5.20
CA LEU A 299 -29.69 -13.75 -5.96
C LEU A 299 -30.76 -14.86 -6.05
N ILE A 300 -31.74 -14.81 -5.15
CA ILE A 300 -32.98 -15.59 -5.30
C ILE A 300 -33.89 -14.75 -6.21
N ALA A 301 -34.21 -15.29 -7.37
CA ALA A 301 -35.18 -14.69 -8.28
C ALA A 301 -36.61 -14.76 -7.67
N PRO A 302 -37.46 -13.74 -7.88
CA PRO A 302 -38.88 -13.85 -7.58
C PRO A 302 -39.57 -14.92 -8.41
#